data_AF-A0A359M7Z0-F1
#
_entry.id   AF-A0A359M7Z0-F1
#
_cell.length_a   1.000
_cell.length_b   1.000
_cell.length_c   1.000
_cell.angle_alpha   90.00
_cell.angle_beta   90.00
_cell.angle_gamma   90.00
#
_symmetry.space_group_name_H-M   'P 1'
#
loop_
_entity.id
_entity.type
_entity.pdbx_description
1 polymer ?
#
loop_
_entity_poly.entity_id
_entity_poly.type
_entity_poly.pdbx_seq_one_letter_code
_entity_poly.pdbx_strand_id
1 'polypeptide(L)' 'ITSEDNYIDMLNKVGKMRGALGKGGEIDYDRVYTIILTDIRNKQLGGLSFDRLEPVSIRE' A
#
# COMPACT_ATOMS: atom_id res chain seq x y z
N ILE A 1 3.40 -14.93 -6.88
CA ILE A 1 2.38 -14.39 -5.94
C ILE A 1 1.27 -15.43 -5.93
N THR A 2 1.34 -16.37 -4.98
CA THR A 2 0.28 -17.37 -4.81
C THR A 2 -0.93 -16.69 -4.17
N SER A 3 -2.09 -17.03 -4.71
CA SER A 3 -3.43 -16.68 -4.27
C SER A 3 -3.65 -16.93 -2.77
N GLU A 4 -3.85 -15.87 -1.99
CA GLU A 4 -4.92 -15.69 -0.96
C GLU A 4 -4.63 -14.61 0.10
N ASP A 5 -3.45 -13.99 0.14
CA ASP A 5 -3.32 -12.70 0.83
C ASP A 5 -3.82 -11.59 -0.10
N ASN A 6 -5.14 -11.36 -0.08
CA ASN A 6 -5.77 -10.29 -0.82
C ASN A 6 -5.15 -8.95 -0.37
N TYR A 7 -4.69 -8.12 -1.31
CA TYR A 7 -4.13 -6.81 -0.99
C TYR A 7 -5.11 -5.97 -0.13
N ILE A 8 -6.42 -6.21 -0.28
CA ILE A 8 -7.46 -5.60 0.55
C ILE A 8 -7.26 -5.94 2.04
N ASP A 9 -6.87 -7.17 2.39
CA ASP A 9 -6.63 -7.55 3.79
C ASP A 9 -5.39 -6.87 4.35
N MET A 10 -4.37 -6.65 3.53
CA MET A 10 -3.21 -5.84 3.91
C MET A 10 -3.63 -4.39 4.17
N LEU A 11 -4.42 -3.79 3.28
CA LEU A 11 -4.95 -2.44 3.46
C LEU A 11 -5.82 -2.34 4.71
N ASN A 12 -6.65 -3.35 4.99
CA ASN A 12 -7.47 -3.43 6.20
C ASN A 12 -6.61 -3.48 7.47
N LYS A 13 -5.53 -4.28 7.47
CA LYS A 13 -4.58 -4.35 8.59
C LYS A 13 -3.92 -2.98 8.83
N VAL A 14 -3.47 -2.31 7.77
CA VAL A 14 -2.90 -0.95 7.87
C VAL A 14 -3.94 0.03 8.43
N GLY A 15 -5.16 0.01 7.89
CA GLY A 15 -6.24 0.91 8.32
C GLY A 15 -6.60 0.76 9.80
N LYS A 16 -6.73 -0.48 10.27
CA LYS A 16 -6.97 -0.79 11.70
C LYS A 16 -5.80 -0.36 12.58
N MET A 17 -4.57 -0.68 12.18
CA MET A 17 -3.37 -0.38 12.97
C MET A 17 -3.10 1.13 13.08
N ARG A 18 -3.37 1.89 12.02
CA ARG A 18 -3.08 3.33 11.94
C ARG A 18 -4.28 4.21 12.28
N GLY A 19 -5.43 3.62 12.60
CA GLY A 19 -6.66 4.36 12.89
C GLY A 19 -7.22 5.13 11.68
N ALA A 20 -6.97 4.64 10.46
CA ALA A 20 -7.57 5.18 9.23
C ALA A 20 -8.98 4.61 9.07
N LEU A 21 -9.87 5.05 9.96
CA LEU A 21 -11.26 4.64 10.03
C LEU A 21 -12.17 5.82 9.68
N GLY A 22 -13.22 5.54 8.92
CA GLY A 22 -14.32 6.45 8.62
C GLY A 22 -15.40 6.45 9.71
N LYS A 23 -16.56 7.04 9.39
CA LYS A 23 -17.72 7.02 10.28
C LYS A 23 -18.25 5.59 10.42
N GLY A 24 -18.57 5.17 11.64
CA GLY A 24 -19.06 3.81 11.88
C GLY A 24 -17.97 2.73 11.90
N GLY A 25 -16.69 3.09 11.81
CA GLY A 25 -15.57 2.15 11.97
C GLY A 25 -15.19 1.39 10.69
N GLU A 26 -15.73 1.79 9.53
CA GLU A 26 -15.28 1.29 8.23
C GLU A 26 -13.86 1.79 7.89
N ILE A 27 -13.15 1.08 7.02
CA ILE A 27 -11.80 1.47 6.62
C ILE A 27 -11.87 2.67 5.66
N ASP A 28 -11.12 3.73 5.98
CA ASP A 28 -10.92 4.86 5.09
C ASP A 28 -9.70 4.58 4.20
N TYR A 29 -9.96 4.04 3.00
CA TYR A 29 -8.90 3.63 2.08
C TYR A 29 -8.10 4.82 1.51
N ASP A 30 -8.70 5.99 1.35
CA ASP A 30 -7.99 7.19 0.88
C ASP A 30 -6.91 7.62 1.89
N ARG A 31 -7.24 7.56 3.19
CA ARG A 31 -6.26 7.76 4.26
C ARG A 31 -5.22 6.65 4.30
N VAL A 32 -5.60 5.39 4.10
CA VAL A 32 -4.63 4.27 4.03
C VAL A 32 -3.64 4.48 2.89
N TYR A 33 -4.10 4.85 1.69
CA TYR A 33 -3.21 5.14 0.56
C TYR A 33 -2.28 6.32 0.85
N THR A 34 -2.82 7.37 1.48
CA THR A 34 -2.01 8.53 1.89
C THR A 34 -0.92 8.13 2.88
N ILE A 35 -1.23 7.28 3.86
CA ILE A 35 -0.26 6.75 4.82
C ILE A 35 0.84 5.97 4.09
N ILE A 36 0.47 4.99 3.25
CA ILE A 36 1.42 4.15 2.54
C ILE A 36 2.36 4.99 1.65
N LEU A 37 1.80 5.93 0.88
CA LEU A 37 2.59 6.82 0.02
C LEU A 37 3.50 7.74 0.84
N THR A 38 3.05 8.22 2.00
CA THR A 38 3.85 9.05 2.90
C THR A 38 5.02 8.25 3.47
N ASP A 39 4.77 7.02 3.92
CA ASP A 39 5.81 6.14 4.48
C ASP A 39 6.87 5.78 3.42
N ILE A 40 6.46 5.54 2.17
CA ILE A 40 7.37 5.34 1.03
C ILE A 40 8.20 6.60 0.75
N ARG A 41 7.56 7.77 0.56
CA ARG A 41 8.26 9.02 0.19
C ARG A 41 9.22 9.48 1.28
N ASN A 42 8.87 9.27 2.54
CA ASN A 42 9.68 9.65 3.70
C ASN A 42 10.72 8.59 4.09
N LYS A 43 10.91 7.54 3.27
CA LYS A 43 11.89 6.46 3.50
C LYS A 43 11.69 5.71 4.83
N GLN A 44 10.45 5.66 5.33
CA GLN A 44 10.12 4.99 6.60
C GLN A 44 10.13 3.46 6.48
N LEU A 45 10.16 2.94 5.25
CA LEU A 45 10.27 1.51 4.93
C LEU A 45 11.72 1.09 4.60
N GLY A 46 12.70 1.98 4.76
CA GLY A 46 14.10 1.74 4.41
C GLY A 46 14.43 2.06 2.94
N GLY A 47 15.55 1.51 2.45
CA GLY A 47 15.98 1.70 1.07
C GLY A 47 15.13 0.87 0.10
N LEU A 48 14.35 1.55 -0.75
CA LEU A 48 13.51 0.92 -1.77
C LEU A 48 14.01 1.31 -3.17
N SER A 49 14.00 0.37 -4.10
CA SER A 49 14.13 0.62 -5.54
C SER A 49 12.87 0.12 -6.23
N PHE A 50 12.33 0.96 -7.12
CA PHE A 50 11.20 0.60 -7.99
C PHE A 50 11.65 0.26 -9.41
N ASP A 51 12.95 0.38 -9.69
CA ASP A 51 13.53 0.00 -10.97
C ASP A 51 13.53 -1.51 -11.09
N ARG A 52 13.07 -1.99 -12.25
CA ARG A 52 13.21 -3.40 -12.63
C ARG A 52 14.56 -3.59 -13.32
N LEU A 53 15.20 -4.73 -13.08
CA LEU A 53 16.45 -5.09 -13.77
C LEU A 53 16.22 -5.26 -15.28
N GLU A 54 15.04 -5.73 -15.66
CA GLU A 54 14.65 -5.90 -17.06
C GLU A 54 13.74 -4.75 -17.51
N PRO A 55 13.97 -4.20 -18.72
CA PRO A 55 13.10 -3.20 -19.30
C PRO A 55 11.72 -3.81 -19.60
N VAL A 56 10.68 -3.04 -19.36
CA VAL A 56 9.33 -3.46 -19.72
C VAL A 56 9.09 -3.17 -21.18
N SER A 57 8.93 -4.24 -21.96
CA SER A 57 8.44 -4.17 -23.33
C SER A 57 7.00 -3.66 -23.29
N ILE A 58 6.79 -2.39 -23.64
CA ILE A 58 5.46 -1.87 -23.91
C ILE A 58 4.99 -2.52 -25.22
N ARG A 59 3.94 -3.35 -25.17
CA ARG A 59 3.26 -3.81 -26.39
C ARG A 59 2.32 -2.69 -26.82
N GLU A 60 2.50 -2.19 -28.04
CA GLU A 60 1.54 -1.30 -28.73
C GLU A 60 0.23 -2.04 -29.06
#